data_AF-A0A367LUQ3-F1
#
_entry.id   AF-A0A367LUQ3-F1
#
_cell.length_a   1.000
_cell.length_b   1.000
_cell.length_c   1.000
_cell.angle_alpha   90.00
_cell.angle_beta   90.00
_cell.angle_gamma   90.00
#
_symmetry.space_group_name_H-M   'P 1'
#
loop_
_entity.id
_entity.type
_entity.pdbx_description
1 polymer ?
#
loop_
_entity_poly.entity_id
_entity_poly.type
_entity_poly.pdbx_seq_one_letter_code
_entity_poly.pdbx_strand_id
1 'polypeptide(L)'
;LQKRKRFVWPPLLIASIAFYGSYALGSEHFWLSYALLVLAGACMYAPYGPFFAIVPEVLPANVAGGAMALINSMGALGSFSGSWLVGYLNGITGGPGASY
;
A
#
# COMPACT_ATOMS: atom_id res chain seq x y z
N LEU A 1 -8.25 -0.30 -22.15
CA LEU A 1 -7.05 -0.93 -21.56
C LEU A 1 -5.88 0.06 -21.27
N GLN A 2 -5.26 0.74 -22.25
CA GLN A 2 -4.07 1.59 -21.96
C GLN A 2 -4.33 2.83 -21.07
N LYS A 3 -5.51 3.47 -21.15
CA LYS A 3 -5.77 4.71 -20.39
C LYS A 3 -5.82 4.50 -18.87
N ARG A 4 -6.43 3.40 -18.39
CA ARG A 4 -6.65 3.15 -16.95
C ARG A 4 -5.37 2.81 -16.19
N LYS A 5 -4.45 2.06 -16.80
CA LYS A 5 -3.15 1.73 -16.17
C LYS A 5 -2.34 2.99 -15.79
N ARG A 6 -2.41 4.04 -16.61
CA ARG A 6 -1.73 5.32 -16.37
C ARG A 6 -2.30 6.11 -15.19
N PHE A 7 -3.52 5.81 -14.75
CA PHE A 7 -4.08 6.40 -13.54
C PHE A 7 -3.77 5.59 -12.27
N VAL A 8 -3.18 4.39 -12.41
CA VAL A 8 -2.89 3.50 -11.28
C VAL A 8 -1.43 3.62 -10.85
N TRP A 9 -0.49 3.42 -11.77
CA TRP A 9 0.92 3.33 -11.39
C TRP A 9 1.55 4.66 -10.91
N PRO A 10 1.25 5.86 -11.46
CA PRO A 10 1.92 7.07 -11.01
C PRO A 10 1.53 7.48 -9.58
N PRO A 11 0.24 7.46 -9.17
CA PRO A 11 -0.13 7.70 -7.78
C PRO A 11 0.51 6.69 -6.83
N LEU A 12 0.56 5.40 -7.20
CA LEU A 12 1.19 4.38 -6.35
C LEU A 12 2.71 4.59 -6.21
N LEU A 13 3.38 5.04 -7.28
CA LEU A 13 4.81 5.38 -7.23
C LEU A 13 5.05 6.60 -6.33
N ILE A 14 4.22 7.65 -6.47
CA ILE A 14 4.27 8.83 -5.61
C ILE A 14 4.01 8.44 -4.15
N ALA A 15 3.02 7.59 -3.90
CA ALA A 15 2.72 7.08 -2.56
C ALA A 15 3.92 6.33 -1.97
N SER A 16 4.57 5.46 -2.74
CA SER A 16 5.75 4.72 -2.30
C SER A 16 6.92 5.64 -1.95
N ILE A 17 7.22 6.63 -2.81
CA ILE A 17 8.30 7.59 -2.57
C ILE A 17 7.98 8.48 -1.37
N ALA A 18 6.75 8.96 -1.25
CA ALA A 18 6.32 9.80 -0.14
C ALA A 18 6.35 9.03 1.19
N PHE A 19 5.92 7.77 1.20
CA PHE A 19 5.95 6.93 2.39
C PHE A 19 7.38 6.62 2.83
N TYR A 20 8.27 6.29 1.88
CA TYR A 20 9.69 6.10 2.17
C TYR A 20 10.36 7.39 2.65
N GLY A 21 10.04 8.53 2.02
CA GLY A 21 10.52 9.84 2.45
C GLY A 21 10.08 10.19 3.88
N SER A 22 8.83 9.90 4.23
CA SER A 22 8.32 10.07 5.60
C SER A 22 9.10 9.23 6.61
N TYR A 23 9.47 8.00 6.26
CA TYR A 23 10.31 7.15 7.10
C TYR A 23 11.73 7.70 7.22
N ALA A 24 12.35 8.10 6.10
CA ALA A 24 13.73 8.58 6.06
C ALA A 24 13.94 9.92 6.79
N LEU A 25 12.96 10.82 6.78
CA LEU A 25 13.00 12.09 7.54
C LEU A 25 12.88 11.88 9.05
N GLY A 26 12.31 10.75 9.49
CA GLY A 26 12.14 10.41 10.90
C GLY A 26 11.33 11.44 11.69
N SER A 27 11.57 11.45 13.01
CA SER A 27 10.87 12.32 13.97
C SER A 27 11.45 13.74 14.06
N GLU A 28 12.63 13.99 13.50
CA GLU A 28 13.28 15.32 13.55
C GLU A 28 12.49 16.38 12.77
N HIS A 29 11.75 15.96 11.75
CA HIS A 29 10.93 16.84 10.91
C HIS A 29 9.46 16.43 10.90
N PHE A 30 8.83 16.39 12.10
CA PHE A 30 7.44 15.93 12.29
C PHE A 30 6.44 16.43 11.24
N TRP A 31 6.37 17.75 11.00
CA TRP A 31 5.40 18.32 10.05
C TRP A 31 5.61 17.86 8.61
N LEU A 32 6.87 17.67 8.21
CA LEU A 32 7.25 17.25 6.86
C LEU A 32 6.99 15.75 6.68
N SER A 33 7.37 14.93 7.66
CA SER A 33 7.05 13.50 7.70
C SER A 33 5.53 13.29 7.70
N TYR A 34 4.78 14.05 8.51
CA TYR A 34 3.33 13.98 8.55
C TYR A 34 2.66 14.38 7.23
N ALA A 35 3.11 15.47 6.60
CA ALA A 35 2.60 15.88 5.30
C ALA A 35 2.86 14.82 4.21
N LEU A 36 4.05 14.21 4.21
CA LEU A 36 4.40 13.12 3.30
C LEU A 36 3.56 11.85 3.56
N LEU A 37 3.28 11.52 4.82
CA LEU A 37 2.42 10.41 5.20
C LEU A 37 0.97 10.64 4.71
N VAL A 38 0.43 11.85 4.88
CA VAL A 38 -0.90 12.24 4.38
C VAL A 38 -0.94 12.13 2.85
N LEU A 39 0.07 12.65 2.16
CA LEU A 39 0.18 12.54 0.71
C LEU A 39 0.25 11.07 0.24
N ALA A 40 1.04 10.25 0.93
CA ALA A 40 1.13 8.82 0.63
C ALA A 40 -0.24 8.13 0.76
N GLY A 41 -0.98 8.40 1.84
CA GLY A 41 -2.34 7.89 2.03
C GLY A 41 -3.28 8.33 0.90
N ALA A 42 -3.32 9.63 0.58
CA ALA A 42 -4.17 10.15 -0.48
C ALA A 42 -3.86 9.49 -1.84
N CYS A 43 -2.58 9.37 -2.19
CA CYS A 43 -2.14 8.76 -3.45
C CYS A 43 -2.34 7.23 -3.49
N MET A 44 -2.38 6.56 -2.34
CA MET A 44 -2.67 5.11 -2.26
C MET A 44 -4.14 4.81 -2.56
N TYR A 45 -5.08 5.63 -2.06
CA TYR A 45 -6.52 5.41 -2.24
C TYR A 45 -7.07 5.98 -3.56
N ALA A 46 -6.45 7.03 -4.12
CA ALA A 46 -6.88 7.63 -5.39
C ALA A 46 -7.05 6.62 -6.57
N PRO A 47 -6.13 5.65 -6.79
CA PRO A 47 -6.25 4.68 -7.87
C PRO A 47 -7.07 3.42 -7.54
N TYR A 48 -7.68 3.32 -6.35
CA TYR A 48 -8.34 2.09 -5.89
C TYR A 48 -9.50 1.68 -6.83
N GLY A 49 -10.37 2.64 -7.19
CA GLY A 49 -11.46 2.41 -8.13
C GLY A 49 -10.98 1.94 -9.51
N PRO A 50 -10.07 2.67 -10.19
CA PRO A 50 -9.48 2.24 -11.45
C PRO A 50 -8.79 0.87 -11.40
N PHE A 51 -8.11 0.52 -10.29
CA PHE A 51 -7.42 -0.76 -10.13
C PHE A 51 -8.40 -1.94 -10.16
N PHE A 52 -9.44 -1.91 -9.34
CA PHE A 52 -10.44 -2.99 -9.30
C PHE A 52 -11.26 -3.06 -10.59
N ALA A 53 -11.46 -1.94 -11.28
CA ALA A 53 -12.17 -1.93 -12.55
C ALA A 53 -11.37 -2.52 -13.73
N ILE A 54 -10.03 -2.62 -13.63
CA ILE A 54 -9.19 -3.25 -14.66
C ILE A 54 -9.37 -4.78 -14.69
N VAL A 55 -9.59 -5.41 -13.54
CA VAL A 55 -9.69 -6.89 -13.43
C VAL A 55 -10.79 -7.46 -14.33
N PRO A 56 -12.06 -7.01 -14.27
CA PRO A 56 -13.12 -7.50 -15.15
C PRO A 56 -12.99 -7.03 -16.60
N GLU A 57 -12.18 -6.00 -16.90
CA GLU A 57 -11.88 -5.59 -18.28
C GLU A 57 -10.88 -6.51 -18.98
N VAL A 58 -9.96 -7.11 -18.23
CA VAL A 58 -8.86 -7.93 -18.77
C VAL A 58 -9.22 -9.41 -18.78
N LEU A 59 -10.01 -9.86 -17.81
CA LEU A 59 -10.35 -11.26 -17.61
C LEU A 59 -11.79 -11.57 -18.04
N PRO A 60 -12.05 -12.78 -18.59
CA PRO A 60 -13.41 -13.20 -18.85
C PRO A 60 -14.22 -13.33 -17.56
N ALA A 61 -15.52 -13.05 -17.64
CA ALA A 61 -16.40 -12.92 -16.47
C ALA A 61 -16.45 -14.17 -15.58
N ASN A 62 -16.23 -15.36 -16.15
CA ASN A 62 -16.21 -16.63 -15.43
C ASN A 62 -15.00 -16.79 -14.48
N VAL A 63 -13.92 -16.02 -14.67
CA VAL A 63 -12.70 -16.10 -13.83
C VAL A 63 -12.37 -14.79 -13.12
N ALA A 64 -13.00 -13.68 -13.49
CA ALA A 64 -12.77 -12.37 -12.88
C ALA A 64 -13.05 -12.36 -11.36
N GLY A 65 -14.08 -13.08 -10.91
CA GLY A 65 -14.39 -13.22 -9.48
C GLY A 65 -13.28 -13.96 -8.71
N GLY A 66 -12.76 -15.06 -9.26
CA GLY A 66 -11.66 -15.81 -8.67
C GLY A 66 -10.36 -15.00 -8.60
N ALA A 67 -10.07 -14.20 -9.64
CA ALA A 67 -8.93 -13.29 -9.63
C ALA A 67 -9.06 -12.20 -8.56
N MET A 68 -10.25 -11.62 -8.38
CA MET A 68 -10.49 -10.64 -7.31
C MET A 68 -10.38 -11.26 -5.91
N ALA A 69 -10.83 -12.50 -5.74
CA ALA A 69 -10.66 -13.24 -4.48
C ALA A 69 -9.17 -13.41 -4.16
N LEU A 70 -8.36 -13.85 -5.14
CA LEU A 70 -6.91 -13.99 -4.98
C LEU A 70 -6.23 -12.68 -4.58
N ILE A 71 -6.57 -11.56 -5.23
CA ILE A 71 -6.03 -10.23 -4.89
C ILE A 71 -6.33 -9.89 -3.43
N ASN A 72 -7.57 -10.09 -2.98
CA ASN A 72 -7.95 -9.83 -1.59
C ASN A 72 -7.24 -10.77 -0.61
N SER A 73 -7.09 -12.05 -0.95
CA SER A 73 -6.33 -13.00 -0.14
C SER A 73 -4.86 -12.60 0.00
N MET A 74 -4.22 -12.11 -1.06
CA MET A 74 -2.85 -11.58 -0.99
C MET A 74 -2.77 -10.30 -0.13
N GLY A 75 -3.78 -9.43 -0.23
CA GLY A 75 -3.89 -8.26 0.65
C GLY A 75 -4.01 -8.64 2.13
N ALA A 76 -4.85 -9.63 2.45
CA ALA A 76 -5.01 -10.14 3.81
C ALA A 76 -3.73 -10.82 4.32
N LEU A 77 -3.06 -11.60 3.47
CA LEU A 77 -1.77 -12.22 3.78
C LEU A 77 -0.73 -11.15 4.12
N GLY A 78 -0.62 -10.09 3.32
CA GLY A 78 0.29 -8.98 3.58
C GLY A 78 0.00 -8.28 4.91
N SER A 79 -1.28 -8.04 5.21
CA SER A 79 -1.70 -7.43 6.48
C SER A 79 -1.33 -8.31 7.68
N PHE A 80 -1.48 -9.63 7.55
CA PHE A 80 -1.09 -10.58 8.58
C PHE A 80 0.42 -10.61 8.77
N SER A 81 1.18 -10.82 7.70
CA SER A 81 2.64 -10.90 7.74
C SER A 81 3.29 -9.63 8.27
N GLY A 82 2.79 -8.45 7.86
CA GLY A 82 3.29 -7.17 8.35
C GLY A 82 3.07 -6.99 9.85
N SER A 83 1.84 -7.22 10.33
CA SER A 83 1.51 -7.09 11.76
C SER A 83 2.27 -8.11 12.62
N TRP A 84 2.42 -9.34 12.12
CA TRP A 84 3.21 -10.38 12.80
C TRP A 84 4.69 -10.01 12.89
N LEU A 85 5.29 -9.50 11.81
CA LEU A 85 6.70 -9.09 11.79
C LEU A 85 6.94 -7.93 12.77
N VAL A 86 6.05 -6.93 12.80
CA VAL A 86 6.10 -5.83 13.77
C VAL A 86 6.05 -6.38 15.19
N GLY A 87 5.14 -7.31 15.50
CA GLY A 87 5.04 -7.95 16.81
C GLY A 87 6.28 -8.77 17.18
N TYR A 88 6.84 -9.51 16.21
CA TYR A 88 8.07 -10.27 16.39
C TYR A 88 9.26 -9.35 16.73
N LEU A 89 9.42 -8.25 15.97
CA LEU A 89 10.45 -7.25 16.23
C LEU A 89 10.30 -6.64 17.63
N ASN A 90 9.10 -6.21 18.01
CA ASN A 90 8.82 -5.73 19.36
C ASN A 90 9.21 -6.74 20.46
N GLY A 91 8.91 -8.02 20.24
CA GLY A 91 9.22 -9.09 21.18
C GLY A 91 10.71 -9.32 21.39
N ILE A 92 11.53 -9.20 20.34
CA ILE A 92 12.98 -9.40 20.43
C ILE A 92 13.74 -8.12 20.83
N THR A 93 13.23 -6.93 20.49
CA THR A 93 13.90 -5.65 20.81
C THR A 93 13.43 -5.03 22.12
N GLY A 94 12.42 -5.60 22.77
CA GLY A 94 11.88 -5.12 24.04
C GLY A 94 11.15 -3.78 23.94
N GLY A 95 10.81 -3.35 22.72
CA GLY A 95 10.13 -2.08 22.49
C GLY A 95 9.97 -1.71 21.02
N PRO A 96 9.18 -0.66 20.73
CA PRO A 96 8.71 -0.30 19.38
C PRO A 96 9.75 0.32 18.45
N GLY A 97 10.93 0.71 18.96
CA GLY A 97 11.90 1.50 18.19
C GLY A 97 12.50 0.79 16.97
N ALA A 98 12.38 -0.54 16.85
CA ALA A 98 12.85 -1.29 15.69
C ALA A 98 11.72 -1.71 14.74
N SER A 99 10.46 -1.49 15.12
CA SER A 99 9.28 -2.01 14.42
C SER A 99 8.38 -0.95 13.81
N TYR A 100 8.54 0.32 14.19
CA TYR A 100 7.83 1.50 13.71
C TYR A 100 8.84 2.58 13.35
#